data_AF-A0A0P9T2S8-F1
#
_entry.id   AF-A0A0P9T2S8-F1
#
_cell.length_a   1.000
_cell.length_b   1.000
_cell.length_c   1.000
_cell.angle_alpha   90.00
_cell.angle_beta   90.00
_cell.angle_gamma   90.00
#
_symmetry.space_group_name_H-M   'P 1'
#
loop_
_entity.id
_entity.type
_entity.pdbx_description
1 polymer ?
#
loop_
_entity_poly.entity_id
_entity_poly.type
_entity_poly.pdbx_seq_one_letter_code
_entity_poly.pdbx_strand_id
1 'polypeptide(L)'
;MTELIRLLPDVDLIRSIDALLPQTQCGKCGHPGCKPYAEGIAGGEAINKCPPGGDETIAQLAELLAVPVLRLDMERGAAPAQVAFIREAECIGCTKCIQACPVDAIVGAAKLMHTVIVDECTGCDLCVAPCPVDCIEMHPLPLASVTPIVGGLAPTPDLQQARLRKRTHVRLRFEARNARLYREQRTRLAERIARSQRAEPSRDALQSAARHVQNDKPATPDEALKKARIAVAMSRAQLNKSLKAFGHPPIAEQAARLVELQREYEAAEQALAALLQAPAQTHPEENLRP
;
A
#
# COMPACT_ATOMS: atom_id res chain seq x y z
N MET A 1 -33.27 -7.93 26.27
CA MET A 1 -32.27 -7.06 25.60
C MET A 1 -31.36 -7.85 24.65
N THR A 2 -30.98 -9.08 24.98
CA THR A 2 -30.16 -9.98 24.14
C THR A 2 -30.79 -10.32 22.78
N GLU A 3 -32.12 -10.35 22.66
CA GLU A 3 -32.82 -10.60 21.39
C GLU A 3 -32.84 -9.39 20.44
N LEU A 4 -32.73 -8.16 20.93
CA LEU A 4 -32.79 -6.95 20.10
C LEU A 4 -31.52 -6.71 19.28
N ILE A 5 -30.35 -7.13 19.79
CA ILE A 5 -29.08 -7.02 19.06
C ILE A 5 -29.00 -8.07 17.94
N ARG A 6 -29.60 -9.25 18.11
CA ARG A 6 -29.74 -10.28 17.05
C ARG A 6 -30.66 -9.86 15.89
N LEU A 7 -31.42 -8.79 16.06
CA LEU A 7 -32.35 -8.26 15.05
C LEU A 7 -31.78 -7.08 14.25
N LEU A 8 -30.61 -6.55 14.63
CA LEU A 8 -29.94 -5.53 13.83
C LEU A 8 -29.30 -6.20 12.60
N PRO A 9 -29.51 -5.67 11.39
CA PRO A 9 -28.74 -6.08 10.22
C PRO A 9 -27.23 -5.96 10.52
N ASP A 10 -26.41 -6.89 10.01
CA ASP A 10 -24.95 -6.89 10.25
C ASP A 10 -24.29 -5.53 9.96
N VAL A 11 -24.80 -4.82 8.94
CA VAL A 11 -24.35 -3.48 8.56
C VAL A 11 -24.56 -2.45 9.67
N ASP A 12 -25.67 -2.53 10.41
CA ASP A 12 -25.99 -1.62 11.50
C ASP A 12 -25.15 -1.91 12.75
N LEU A 13 -24.84 -3.18 13.01
CA LEU A 13 -23.97 -3.58 14.12
C LEU A 13 -22.53 -3.09 13.90
N ILE A 14 -21.96 -3.34 12.72
CA ILE A 14 -20.61 -2.88 12.37
C ILE A 14 -20.50 -1.36 12.51
N ARG A 15 -21.51 -0.62 12.03
CA ARG A 15 -21.54 0.84 12.15
C ARG A 15 -21.58 1.31 13.61
N SER A 16 -22.32 0.60 14.46
CA SER A 16 -22.43 0.91 15.88
C SER A 16 -21.11 0.65 16.61
N ILE A 17 -20.45 -0.47 16.33
CA ILE A 17 -19.13 -0.80 16.86
C ILE A 17 -18.10 0.24 16.40
N ASP A 18 -18.04 0.54 15.11
CA ASP A 18 -17.10 1.52 14.56
C ASP A 18 -17.27 2.90 15.22
N ALA A 19 -18.51 3.32 15.50
CA ALA A 19 -18.77 4.59 16.20
C ALA A 19 -18.19 4.66 17.64
N LEU A 20 -18.01 3.51 18.31
CA LEU A 20 -17.43 3.44 19.65
C LEU A 20 -15.89 3.42 19.65
N LEU A 21 -15.29 3.01 18.53
CA LEU A 21 -13.83 2.95 18.38
C LEU A 21 -13.21 4.37 18.39
N PRO A 22 -11.93 4.50 18.79
CA PRO A 22 -11.27 5.80 18.96
C PRO A 22 -10.96 6.53 17.65
N GLN A 23 -11.17 5.90 16.49
CA GLN A 23 -10.97 6.48 15.15
C GLN A 23 -9.54 6.97 14.88
N THR A 24 -8.53 6.46 15.60
CA THR A 24 -7.12 6.83 15.39
C THR A 24 -6.57 6.32 14.05
N GLN A 25 -7.11 5.21 13.53
CA GLN A 25 -6.61 4.49 12.34
C GLN A 25 -5.16 3.98 12.45
N CYS A 26 -4.63 3.80 13.67
CA CYS A 26 -3.22 3.45 13.90
C CYS A 26 -2.83 1.99 13.61
N GLY A 27 -3.81 1.09 13.53
CA GLY A 27 -3.60 -0.33 13.29
C GLY A 27 -2.87 -1.14 14.39
N LYS A 28 -2.68 -0.58 15.59
CA LYS A 28 -2.07 -1.30 16.74
C LYS A 28 -2.84 -2.58 17.16
N CYS A 29 -4.12 -2.66 16.82
CA CYS A 29 -4.94 -3.86 17.05
C CYS A 29 -4.70 -5.01 16.05
N GLY A 30 -3.90 -4.79 15.00
CA GLY A 30 -3.64 -5.76 13.91
C GLY A 30 -4.51 -5.55 12.67
N HIS A 31 -5.46 -4.61 12.71
CA HIS A 31 -6.31 -4.24 11.57
C HIS A 31 -5.83 -2.97 10.87
N PRO A 32 -6.09 -2.77 9.57
CA PRO A 32 -5.63 -1.59 8.85
C PRO A 32 -6.40 -0.29 9.20
N GLY A 33 -7.40 -0.37 10.08
CA GLY A 33 -8.19 0.77 10.54
C GLY A 33 -9.25 0.35 11.56
N CYS A 34 -10.05 1.32 12.03
CA CYS A 34 -11.11 1.07 13.00
C CYS A 34 -12.25 0.23 12.41
N LYS A 35 -12.72 0.57 11.19
CA LYS A 35 -13.82 -0.17 10.56
C LYS A 35 -13.53 -1.66 10.34
N PRO A 36 -12.37 -2.09 9.83
CA PRO A 36 -12.05 -3.52 9.73
C PRO A 36 -12.01 -4.24 11.08
N TYR A 37 -11.56 -3.56 12.15
CA TYR A 37 -11.66 -4.14 13.49
C TYR A 37 -13.12 -4.25 13.97
N ALA A 38 -13.96 -3.26 13.62
CA ALA A 38 -15.39 -3.33 13.89
C ALA A 38 -16.08 -4.50 13.17
N GLU A 39 -15.69 -4.77 11.92
CA GLU A 39 -16.11 -5.94 11.15
C GLU A 39 -15.67 -7.24 11.83
N GLY A 40 -14.41 -7.30 12.30
CA GLY A 40 -13.90 -8.43 13.07
C GLY A 40 -14.70 -8.68 14.35
N ILE A 41 -14.97 -7.63 15.14
CA ILE A 41 -15.75 -7.72 16.38
C ILE A 41 -17.18 -8.20 16.08
N ALA A 42 -17.83 -7.67 15.04
CA ALA A 42 -19.15 -8.13 14.62
C ALA A 42 -19.14 -9.62 14.24
N GLY A 43 -18.03 -10.10 13.68
CA GLY A 43 -17.76 -11.52 13.41
C GLY A 43 -17.33 -12.36 14.62
N GLY A 44 -17.31 -11.80 15.83
CA GLY A 44 -16.95 -12.50 17.07
C GLY A 44 -15.48 -12.38 17.51
N GLU A 45 -14.70 -11.49 16.89
CA GLU A 45 -13.34 -11.19 17.35
C GLU A 45 -13.35 -10.51 18.73
N ALA A 46 -12.30 -10.73 19.53
CA ALA A 46 -12.17 -10.16 20.86
C ALA A 46 -12.16 -8.61 20.85
N ILE A 47 -12.93 -8.02 21.77
CA ILE A 47 -13.17 -6.56 21.90
C ILE A 47 -12.05 -5.78 22.58
N ASN A 48 -11.01 -6.45 23.07
CA ASN A 48 -9.97 -5.89 23.94
C ASN A 48 -8.64 -5.58 23.24
N LYS A 49 -8.60 -5.55 21.91
CA LYS A 49 -7.34 -5.40 21.14
C LYS A 49 -6.96 -3.95 20.82
N CYS A 50 -7.71 -2.96 21.28
CA CYS A 50 -7.51 -1.55 20.90
C CYS A 50 -6.87 -0.71 22.01
N PRO A 51 -5.52 -0.58 22.06
CA PRO A 51 -4.84 0.28 23.01
C PRO A 51 -5.37 1.73 23.11
N PRO A 52 -5.62 2.45 22.00
CA PRO A 52 -6.13 3.82 22.11
C PRO A 52 -7.58 3.90 22.60
N GLY A 53 -8.34 2.81 22.51
CA GLY A 53 -9.71 2.74 23.05
C GLY A 53 -9.70 2.54 24.57
N GLY A 54 -8.74 1.75 25.07
CA GLY A 54 -8.59 1.45 26.49
C GLY A 54 -9.81 0.75 27.09
N ASP A 55 -9.83 0.65 28.42
CA ASP A 55 -10.90 -0.03 29.16
C ASP A 55 -12.28 0.60 28.93
N GLU A 56 -12.32 1.90 28.68
CA GLU A 56 -13.57 2.63 28.41
C GLU A 56 -14.25 2.15 27.11
N THR A 57 -13.52 2.05 26.00
CA THR A 57 -14.09 1.54 24.76
C THR A 57 -14.47 0.07 24.91
N ILE A 58 -13.69 -0.72 25.65
CA ILE A 58 -14.02 -2.14 25.92
C ILE A 58 -15.34 -2.26 26.67
N ALA A 59 -15.56 -1.44 27.70
CA ALA A 59 -16.80 -1.45 28.47
C ALA A 59 -18.02 -1.11 27.58
N GLN A 60 -17.91 -0.08 26.74
CA GLN A 60 -18.99 0.30 25.81
C GLN A 60 -19.27 -0.79 24.76
N LEU A 61 -18.24 -1.46 24.26
CA LEU A 61 -18.40 -2.58 23.33
C LEU A 61 -19.03 -3.79 24.02
N ALA A 62 -18.60 -4.12 25.24
CA ALA A 62 -19.16 -5.19 26.05
C ALA A 62 -20.66 -4.98 26.31
N GLU A 63 -21.04 -3.75 26.64
CA GLU A 63 -22.44 -3.35 26.81
C GLU A 63 -23.23 -3.47 25.49
N LEU A 64 -22.71 -2.92 24.39
CA LEU A 64 -23.35 -2.96 23.07
C LEU A 64 -23.59 -4.41 22.58
N LEU A 65 -22.65 -5.30 22.84
CA LEU A 65 -22.68 -6.69 22.36
C LEU A 65 -23.27 -7.67 23.38
N ALA A 66 -23.60 -7.20 24.58
CA ALA A 66 -24.02 -8.01 25.72
C ALA A 66 -23.05 -9.17 26.02
N VAL A 67 -21.74 -8.88 26.02
CA VAL A 67 -20.66 -9.83 26.36
C VAL A 67 -19.91 -9.39 27.63
N PRO A 68 -19.18 -10.28 28.31
CA PRO A 68 -18.38 -9.88 29.47
C PRO A 68 -17.30 -8.84 29.12
N VAL A 69 -17.05 -7.92 30.06
CA VAL A 69 -15.93 -6.98 29.95
C VAL A 69 -14.61 -7.76 30.02
N LEU A 70 -13.78 -7.59 29.01
CA LEU A 70 -12.44 -8.17 28.94
C LEU A 70 -11.40 -7.16 29.44
N ARG A 71 -10.22 -7.64 29.85
CA ARG A 71 -9.07 -6.76 30.12
C ARG A 71 -8.37 -6.39 28.83
N LEU A 72 -7.87 -5.17 28.71
CA LEU A 72 -7.08 -4.72 27.56
C LEU A 72 -5.91 -5.68 27.27
N ASP A 73 -5.77 -6.05 26.00
CA ASP A 73 -4.63 -6.84 25.50
C ASP A 73 -3.37 -5.98 25.48
N MET A 74 -2.50 -6.18 26.49
CA MET A 74 -1.27 -5.42 26.66
C MET A 74 -0.19 -5.78 25.63
N GLU A 75 -0.31 -6.91 24.91
CA GLU A 75 0.63 -7.29 23.84
C GLU A 75 0.56 -6.32 22.64
N ARG A 76 -0.54 -5.56 22.53
CA ARG A 76 -0.75 -4.53 21.50
C ARG A 76 -0.01 -3.21 21.79
N GLY A 77 0.68 -3.12 22.92
CA GLY A 77 1.45 -1.94 23.35
C GLY A 77 0.58 -0.80 23.88
N ALA A 78 1.21 0.33 24.18
CA ALA A 78 0.54 1.53 24.66
C ALA A 78 0.17 2.50 23.52
N ALA A 79 -0.85 3.32 23.76
CA ALA A 79 -1.24 4.40 22.85
C ALA A 79 -1.58 5.66 23.67
N PRO A 80 -0.55 6.39 24.15
CA PRO A 80 -0.78 7.64 24.89
C PRO A 80 -1.41 8.70 23.98
N ALA A 81 -2.06 9.69 24.59
CA ALA A 81 -2.51 10.86 23.84
C ALA A 81 -1.31 11.68 23.38
N GLN A 82 -1.11 11.73 22.06
CA GLN A 82 0.04 12.36 21.44
C GLN A 82 -0.31 13.01 20.11
N VAL A 83 0.56 13.88 19.62
CA VAL A 83 0.45 14.57 18.33
C VAL A 83 1.80 14.52 17.62
N ALA A 84 1.77 14.40 16.29
CA ALA A 84 2.97 14.49 15.50
C ALA A 84 3.49 15.94 15.45
N PHE A 85 4.80 16.11 15.52
CA PHE A 85 5.51 17.37 15.38
C PHE A 85 6.58 17.21 14.30
N ILE A 86 6.61 18.13 13.34
CA ILE A 86 7.60 18.09 12.24
C ILE A 86 8.63 19.17 12.53
N ARG A 87 9.91 18.79 12.61
CA ARG A 87 11.02 19.75 12.65
C ARG A 87 11.15 20.38 11.27
N GLU A 88 10.50 21.53 11.08
CA GLU A 88 10.34 22.15 9.76
C GLU A 88 11.66 22.49 9.08
N ALA A 89 12.70 22.85 9.87
CA ALA A 89 14.04 23.14 9.38
C ALA A 89 14.73 21.94 8.69
N GLU A 90 14.34 20.71 9.03
CA GLU A 90 14.90 19.48 8.47
C GLU A 90 14.01 18.88 7.37
N CYS A 91 12.79 19.38 7.23
CA CYS A 91 11.82 18.85 6.30
C CYS A 91 12.17 19.18 4.85
N ILE A 92 12.51 18.16 4.06
CA ILE A 92 12.85 18.32 2.63
C ILE A 92 11.64 18.39 1.69
N GLY A 93 10.41 18.40 2.22
CA GLY A 93 9.21 18.48 1.38
C GLY A 93 8.93 17.24 0.52
N CYS A 94 9.24 16.03 0.99
CA CYS A 94 9.10 14.79 0.19
C CYS A 94 7.65 14.26 0.02
N THR A 95 6.69 14.77 0.81
CA THR A 95 5.25 14.42 0.82
C THR A 95 4.88 13.01 1.29
N LYS A 96 5.83 12.15 1.68
CA LYS A 96 5.54 10.79 2.18
C LYS A 96 4.67 10.79 3.45
N CYS A 97 4.87 11.75 4.34
CA CYS A 97 4.05 11.93 5.55
C CYS A 97 2.57 12.27 5.22
N ILE A 98 2.32 13.14 4.21
CA ILE A 98 0.96 13.45 3.73
C ILE A 98 0.29 12.18 3.16
N GLN A 99 1.05 11.34 2.47
CA GLN A 99 0.55 10.07 1.91
C GLN A 99 0.29 9.02 2.99
N ALA A 100 0.97 9.10 4.12
CA ALA A 100 0.76 8.21 5.26
C ALA A 100 -0.36 8.68 6.21
N CYS A 101 -0.61 9.98 6.30
CA CYS A 101 -1.59 10.54 7.22
C CYS A 101 -3.02 10.10 6.84
N PRO A 102 -3.73 9.33 7.69
CA PRO A 102 -5.05 8.80 7.35
C PRO A 102 -6.14 9.87 7.29
N VAL A 103 -5.93 11.03 7.92
CA VAL A 103 -6.98 12.05 8.14
C VAL A 103 -6.61 13.41 7.52
N ASP A 104 -5.57 13.47 6.69
CA ASP A 104 -5.08 14.71 6.09
C ASP A 104 -4.77 15.81 7.12
N ALA A 105 -4.16 15.45 8.26
CA ALA A 105 -3.76 16.41 9.30
C ALA A 105 -2.42 17.12 9.02
N ILE A 106 -1.67 16.67 8.01
CA ILE A 106 -0.38 17.26 7.63
C ILE A 106 -0.58 18.13 6.40
N VAL A 107 -0.09 19.36 6.46
CA VAL A 107 -0.17 20.34 5.36
C VAL A 107 1.21 20.71 4.86
N GLY A 108 1.29 21.06 3.57
CA GLY A 108 2.51 21.45 2.87
C GLY A 108 2.43 21.03 1.40
N ALA A 109 3.55 21.13 0.69
CA ALA A 109 3.61 20.76 -0.73
C ALA A 109 4.97 20.16 -1.08
N ALA A 110 5.07 19.60 -2.29
CA ALA A 110 6.35 19.09 -2.78
C ALA A 110 7.43 20.18 -2.74
N LYS A 111 8.58 19.85 -2.14
CA LYS A 111 9.73 20.75 -1.95
C LYS A 111 9.47 21.95 -1.01
N LEU A 112 8.37 21.93 -0.26
CA LEU A 112 8.09 22.89 0.80
C LEU A 112 8.00 22.18 2.16
N MET A 113 8.32 22.89 3.24
CA MET A 113 8.22 22.35 4.60
C MET A 113 6.78 21.93 4.90
N HIS A 114 6.64 20.87 5.67
CA HIS A 114 5.36 20.37 6.14
C HIS A 114 5.15 20.72 7.60
N THR A 115 3.90 20.92 7.99
CA THR A 115 3.51 21.14 9.39
C THR A 115 2.23 20.38 9.71
N VAL A 116 1.92 20.23 11.00
CA VAL A 116 0.79 19.42 11.49
C VAL A 116 -0.30 20.34 12.02
N ILE A 117 -1.53 20.15 11.54
CA ILE A 117 -2.71 20.75 12.15
C ILE A 117 -3.03 19.93 13.40
N VAL A 118 -2.59 20.42 14.56
CA VAL A 118 -2.64 19.70 15.84
C VAL A 118 -4.04 19.20 16.17
N ASP A 119 -5.09 20.01 15.94
CA ASP A 119 -6.46 19.60 16.27
C ASP A 119 -6.99 18.45 15.38
N GLU A 120 -6.47 18.33 14.17
CA GLU A 120 -6.85 17.26 13.23
C GLU A 120 -6.01 16.00 13.41
N CYS A 121 -4.88 16.07 14.11
CA CYS A 121 -4.00 14.94 14.31
C CYS A 121 -4.62 13.91 15.26
N THR A 122 -4.58 12.64 14.87
CA THR A 122 -5.07 11.52 15.68
C THR A 122 -4.01 10.91 16.59
N GLY A 123 -2.74 11.32 16.47
CA GLY A 123 -1.63 10.70 17.21
C GLY A 123 -1.28 9.29 16.73
N CYS A 124 -1.69 8.90 15.52
CA CYS A 124 -1.58 7.54 15.01
C CYS A 124 -0.18 7.05 14.64
N ASP A 125 0.84 7.92 14.72
CA ASP A 125 2.27 7.65 14.42
C ASP A 125 2.63 7.13 13.01
N LEU A 126 1.66 6.82 12.15
CA LEU A 126 1.88 6.30 10.78
C LEU A 126 2.78 7.15 9.88
N CYS A 127 2.92 8.45 10.19
CA CYS A 127 3.74 9.37 9.41
C CYS A 127 5.25 9.31 9.74
N VAL A 128 5.63 8.73 10.88
CA VAL A 128 7.02 8.70 11.37
C VAL A 128 7.90 7.85 10.45
N ALA A 129 7.61 6.55 10.32
CA ALA A 129 8.43 5.62 9.55
C ALA A 129 8.61 5.99 8.05
N PRO A 130 7.61 6.55 7.36
CA PRO A 130 7.78 7.00 5.97
C PRO A 130 8.69 8.23 5.79
N CYS A 131 9.02 8.97 6.85
CA CYS A 131 9.87 10.17 6.75
C CYS A 131 11.33 9.78 6.46
N PRO A 132 11.90 10.14 5.29
CA PRO A 132 13.25 9.71 4.90
C PRO A 132 14.37 10.46 5.61
N VAL A 133 14.05 11.56 6.30
CA VAL A 133 15.00 12.42 7.02
C VAL A 133 14.73 12.42 8.52
N ASP A 134 13.82 11.57 8.99
CA ASP A 134 13.49 11.37 10.40
C ASP A 134 13.20 12.67 11.18
N CYS A 135 12.52 13.61 10.53
CA CYS A 135 12.17 14.92 11.10
C CYS A 135 10.84 14.95 11.86
N ILE A 136 10.25 13.80 12.20
CA ILE A 136 8.91 13.72 12.82
C ILE A 136 9.00 13.07 14.20
N GLU A 137 8.53 13.79 15.21
CA GLU A 137 8.45 13.34 16.60
C GLU A 137 7.00 13.20 17.06
N MET A 138 6.77 12.38 18.07
CA MET A 138 5.48 12.32 18.76
C MET A 138 5.61 13.06 20.10
N HIS A 139 4.85 14.14 20.26
CA HIS A 139 4.78 14.90 21.50
C HIS A 139 3.50 14.61 22.27
N PRO A 140 3.49 14.77 23.61
CA PRO A 140 2.26 14.70 24.40
C PRO A 140 1.19 15.65 23.86
N LEU A 141 -0.05 15.19 23.84
CA LEU A 141 -1.17 16.02 23.39
C LEU A 141 -1.37 17.21 24.35
N PRO A 142 -1.48 18.45 23.87
CA PRO A 142 -1.77 19.61 24.73
C PRO A 142 -3.24 19.59 25.17
N LEU A 143 -3.53 18.85 26.25
CA LEU A 143 -4.90 18.63 26.76
C LEU A 143 -5.64 19.92 27.15
N ALA A 144 -4.92 21.02 27.35
CA ALA A 144 -5.51 22.33 27.64
C ALA A 144 -6.22 22.96 26.43
N SER A 145 -5.82 22.62 25.21
CA SER A 145 -6.33 23.23 23.98
C SER A 145 -6.88 22.24 22.96
N VAL A 146 -6.63 20.94 23.14
CA VAL A 146 -6.98 19.91 22.17
C VAL A 146 -7.69 18.74 22.84
N THR A 147 -8.89 18.44 22.34
CA THR A 147 -9.68 17.30 22.81
C THR A 147 -8.97 15.98 22.44
N PRO A 148 -8.73 15.07 23.40
CA PRO A 148 -8.15 13.76 23.13
C PRO A 148 -9.18 12.82 22.50
N ILE A 149 -8.78 12.04 21.50
CA ILE A 149 -9.64 10.99 20.92
C ILE A 149 -9.51 9.63 21.61
N VAL A 150 -8.44 9.41 22.37
CA VAL A 150 -8.19 8.18 23.11
C VAL A 150 -9.12 8.03 24.32
N GLY A 151 -9.25 6.80 24.83
CA GLY A 151 -10.02 6.48 26.04
C GLY A 151 -9.40 7.07 27.31
N GLY A 152 -10.20 7.20 28.37
CA GLY A 152 -9.72 7.52 29.73
C GLY A 152 -9.32 8.98 30.00
N LEU A 153 -9.42 9.88 29.02
CA LEU A 153 -9.05 11.30 29.15
C LEU A 153 -10.24 12.26 29.05
N ALA A 154 -11.46 11.77 29.22
CA ALA A 154 -12.68 12.57 29.20
C ALA A 154 -13.53 12.29 30.46
N PRO A 155 -13.15 12.86 31.63
CA PRO A 155 -13.79 12.54 32.91
C PRO A 155 -15.17 13.17 33.09
N THR A 156 -15.51 14.22 32.33
CA THR A 156 -16.80 14.91 32.42
C THR A 156 -17.69 14.61 31.21
N PRO A 157 -19.03 14.67 31.34
CA PRO A 157 -19.95 14.47 30.22
C PRO A 157 -19.67 15.41 29.04
N ASP A 158 -19.33 16.67 29.30
CA ASP A 158 -19.00 17.64 28.25
C ASP A 158 -17.75 17.23 27.45
N LEU A 159 -16.71 16.76 28.15
CA LEU A 159 -15.50 16.26 27.50
C LEU A 159 -15.76 14.95 26.75
N GLN A 160 -16.63 14.08 27.26
CA GLN A 160 -17.04 12.85 26.56
C GLN A 160 -17.77 13.21 25.26
N GLN A 161 -18.71 14.15 25.31
CA GLN A 161 -19.43 14.62 24.13
C GLN A 161 -18.49 15.30 23.13
N ALA A 162 -17.57 16.16 23.59
CA ALA A 162 -16.56 16.79 22.75
C ALA A 162 -15.68 15.74 22.04
N ARG A 163 -15.26 14.69 22.75
CA ARG A 163 -14.50 13.58 22.17
C ARG A 163 -15.31 12.78 21.16
N LEU A 164 -16.59 12.49 21.41
CA LEU A 164 -17.45 11.80 20.45
C LEU A 164 -17.61 12.61 19.16
N ARG A 165 -17.77 13.93 19.27
CA ARG A 165 -17.79 14.85 18.11
C ARG A 165 -16.47 14.77 17.36
N LYS A 166 -15.33 14.81 18.07
CA LYS A 166 -14.00 14.71 17.45
C LYS A 166 -13.76 13.37 16.76
N ARG A 167 -14.10 12.23 17.40
CA ARG A 167 -14.03 10.89 16.78
C ARG A 167 -14.86 10.82 15.50
N THR A 168 -16.07 11.38 15.54
CA THR A 168 -16.95 11.44 14.36
C THR A 168 -16.33 12.29 13.24
N HIS A 169 -15.80 13.47 13.56
CA HIS A 169 -15.10 14.35 12.61
C HIS A 169 -13.91 13.64 11.96
N VAL A 170 -13.04 13.04 12.77
CA VAL A 170 -11.87 12.29 12.32
C VAL A 170 -12.25 11.13 11.40
N ARG A 171 -13.32 10.38 11.73
CA ARG A 171 -13.85 9.32 10.86
C ARG A 171 -14.28 9.87 9.50
N LEU A 172 -15.04 10.96 9.49
CA LEU A 172 -15.49 11.59 8.24
C LEU A 172 -14.31 12.04 7.38
N ARG A 173 -13.25 12.58 7.98
CA ARG A 173 -12.01 12.94 7.26
C ARG A 173 -11.33 11.71 6.65
N PHE A 174 -11.22 10.62 7.41
CA PHE A 174 -10.66 9.36 6.92
C PHE A 174 -11.46 8.79 5.75
N GLU A 175 -12.79 8.76 5.86
CA GLU A 175 -13.69 8.32 4.79
C GLU A 175 -13.58 9.20 3.54
N ALA A 176 -13.55 10.54 3.72
CA ALA A 176 -13.38 11.49 2.62
C ALA A 176 -12.04 11.31 1.90
N ARG A 177 -10.95 11.09 2.65
CA ARG A 177 -9.63 10.78 2.09
C ARG A 177 -9.67 9.48 1.29
N ASN A 178 -10.22 8.40 1.86
CA ASN A 178 -10.28 7.11 1.17
C ASN A 178 -11.13 7.18 -0.11
N ALA A 179 -12.25 7.90 -0.06
CA ALA A 179 -13.07 8.15 -1.25
C ALA A 179 -12.29 8.92 -2.32
N ARG A 180 -11.46 9.91 -1.94
CA ARG A 180 -10.57 10.64 -2.86
C ARG A 180 -9.53 9.71 -3.48
N LEU A 181 -8.80 8.95 -2.67
CA LEU A 181 -7.78 8.01 -3.14
C LEU A 181 -8.36 6.94 -4.07
N TYR A 182 -9.55 6.42 -3.75
CA TYR A 182 -10.24 5.44 -4.58
C TYR A 182 -10.62 6.02 -5.96
N ARG A 183 -11.13 7.25 -6.01
CA ARG A 183 -11.41 7.94 -7.28
C ARG A 183 -10.14 8.12 -8.11
N GLU A 184 -9.05 8.58 -7.51
CA GLU A 184 -7.77 8.75 -8.20
C GLU A 184 -7.22 7.43 -8.76
N GLN A 185 -7.27 6.36 -7.98
CA GLN A 185 -6.82 5.03 -8.42
C GLN A 185 -7.64 4.51 -9.60
N ARG A 186 -8.97 4.68 -9.56
CA ARG A 186 -9.86 4.32 -10.67
C ARG A 186 -9.53 5.09 -11.93
N THR A 187 -9.30 6.40 -11.85
CA THR A 187 -8.90 7.22 -13.00
C THR A 187 -7.57 6.73 -13.58
N ARG A 188 -6.54 6.53 -12.75
CA ARG A 188 -5.23 6.02 -13.20
C ARG A 188 -5.30 4.63 -13.81
N LEU A 189 -6.19 3.76 -13.34
CA LEU A 189 -6.41 2.44 -13.93
C LEU A 189 -7.10 2.57 -15.29
N ALA A 190 -8.15 3.38 -15.38
CA ALA A 190 -8.87 3.63 -16.63
C ALA A 190 -7.94 4.24 -17.71
N GLU A 191 -7.10 5.21 -17.34
CA GLU A 191 -6.10 5.78 -18.25
C GLU A 191 -5.08 4.74 -18.74
N ARG A 192 -4.63 3.84 -17.86
CA ARG A 192 -3.72 2.75 -18.25
C ARG A 192 -4.37 1.79 -19.23
N ILE A 193 -5.61 1.38 -18.97
CA ILE A 193 -6.39 0.50 -19.86
C ILE A 193 -6.63 1.19 -21.21
N ALA A 194 -6.99 2.48 -21.22
CA ALA A 194 -7.19 3.23 -22.45
C ALA A 194 -5.90 3.37 -23.27
N ARG A 195 -4.75 3.58 -22.61
CA ARG A 195 -3.44 3.60 -23.27
C ARG A 195 -3.06 2.24 -23.85
N SER A 196 -3.32 1.14 -23.14
CA SER A 196 -3.02 -0.20 -23.65
C SER A 196 -3.91 -0.58 -24.84
N GLN A 197 -5.20 -0.21 -24.82
CA GLN A 197 -6.12 -0.45 -25.94
C GLN A 197 -5.77 0.37 -27.18
N ARG A 198 -5.27 1.61 -27.01
CA ARG A 198 -4.77 2.44 -28.13
C ARG A 198 -3.42 1.96 -28.68
N ALA A 199 -2.67 1.18 -27.91
CA ALA A 199 -1.35 0.68 -28.25
C ALA A 199 -1.36 -0.78 -28.72
N GLU A 200 -2.52 -1.42 -28.90
CA GLU A 200 -2.56 -2.69 -29.63
C GLU A 200 -2.05 -2.45 -31.05
N PRO A 201 -0.90 -3.02 -31.44
CA PRO A 201 -0.40 -2.85 -32.79
C PRO A 201 -1.39 -3.53 -33.74
N SER A 202 -1.69 -2.87 -34.87
CA SER A 202 -2.43 -3.56 -35.93
C SER A 202 -1.70 -4.85 -36.32
N ARG A 203 -2.43 -5.88 -36.75
CA ARG A 203 -1.83 -7.12 -37.26
C ARG A 203 -0.74 -6.85 -38.30
N ASP A 204 -0.90 -5.81 -39.11
CA ASP A 204 0.09 -5.34 -40.08
C ASP A 204 1.36 -4.75 -39.44
N ALA A 205 1.26 -4.04 -38.32
CA ALA A 205 2.40 -3.51 -37.57
C ALA A 205 3.22 -4.65 -36.92
N LEU A 206 2.55 -5.69 -36.42
CA LEU A 206 3.20 -6.90 -35.90
C LEU A 206 3.88 -7.72 -37.02
N GLN A 207 3.24 -7.82 -38.20
CA GLN A 207 3.82 -8.52 -39.35
C GLN A 207 4.99 -7.77 -39.99
N SER A 208 4.94 -6.43 -40.04
CA SER A 208 6.03 -5.60 -40.56
C SER A 208 7.23 -5.54 -39.61
N ALA A 209 7.01 -5.47 -38.29
CA ALA A 209 8.07 -5.60 -37.28
C ALA A 209 8.71 -7.00 -37.30
N ALA A 210 7.92 -8.07 -37.44
CA ALA A 210 8.45 -9.43 -37.60
C ALA A 210 9.29 -9.59 -38.89
N ARG A 211 8.86 -8.97 -40.01
CA ARG A 211 9.63 -8.97 -41.27
C ARG A 211 10.94 -8.18 -41.18
N HIS A 212 10.98 -7.07 -40.45
CA HIS A 212 12.23 -6.31 -40.23
C HIS A 212 13.23 -7.07 -39.35
N VAL A 213 12.76 -7.83 -38.36
CA VAL A 213 13.63 -8.65 -37.50
C VAL A 213 14.16 -9.89 -38.24
N GLN A 214 13.38 -10.48 -39.15
CA GLN A 214 13.76 -11.68 -39.91
C GLN A 214 14.80 -11.42 -41.01
N ASN A 215 14.96 -10.17 -41.48
CA ASN A 215 15.92 -9.82 -42.53
C ASN A 215 17.29 -9.39 -42.01
N ASP A 216 17.48 -9.32 -40.71
CA ASP A 216 18.67 -8.72 -40.11
C ASP A 216 19.68 -9.81 -39.70
N LYS A 217 20.24 -10.48 -40.71
CA LYS A 217 21.32 -11.47 -40.55
C LYS A 217 22.52 -10.74 -39.91
N PRO A 218 23.03 -11.16 -38.73
CA PRO A 218 24.15 -10.49 -38.10
C PRO A 218 25.36 -10.50 -39.05
N ALA A 219 25.91 -9.33 -39.34
CA ALA A 219 27.01 -9.19 -40.28
C ALA A 219 28.34 -9.65 -39.69
N THR A 220 28.45 -9.72 -38.36
CA THR A 220 29.65 -10.15 -37.63
C THR A 220 29.31 -11.05 -36.42
N PRO A 221 30.27 -11.88 -35.96
CA PRO A 221 30.13 -12.69 -34.73
C PRO A 221 29.84 -11.84 -33.47
N ASP A 222 30.45 -10.65 -33.37
CA ASP A 222 30.21 -9.71 -32.26
C ASP A 222 28.79 -9.14 -32.26
N GLU A 223 28.23 -8.89 -33.44
CA GLU A 223 26.86 -8.42 -33.59
C GLU A 223 25.84 -9.52 -33.25
N ALA A 224 26.14 -10.78 -33.59
CA ALA A 224 25.36 -11.94 -33.18
C ALA A 224 25.37 -12.10 -31.65
N LEU A 225 26.53 -11.95 -31.01
CA LEU A 225 26.66 -12.02 -29.55
C LEU A 225 25.90 -10.88 -28.86
N LYS A 226 25.98 -9.65 -29.37
CA LYS A 226 25.24 -8.50 -28.85
C LYS A 226 23.73 -8.69 -28.98
N LYS A 227 23.24 -9.18 -30.13
CA LYS A 227 21.82 -9.51 -30.35
C LYS A 227 21.34 -10.59 -29.37
N ALA A 228 22.14 -11.65 -29.16
CA ALA A 228 21.80 -12.71 -28.21
C ALA A 228 21.73 -12.23 -26.74
N ARG A 229 22.66 -11.36 -26.31
CA ARG A 229 22.62 -10.74 -24.97
C ARG A 229 21.39 -9.87 -24.76
N ILE A 230 21.00 -9.10 -25.78
CA ILE A 230 19.78 -8.28 -25.75
C ILE A 230 18.54 -9.18 -25.68
N ALA A 231 18.49 -10.26 -26.44
CA ALA A 231 17.37 -11.21 -26.42
C ALA A 231 17.15 -11.82 -25.02
N VAL A 232 18.23 -12.27 -24.35
CA VAL A 232 18.18 -12.77 -22.96
C VAL A 232 17.68 -11.70 -22.00
N ALA A 233 18.18 -10.47 -22.11
CA ALA A 233 17.76 -9.38 -21.23
C ALA A 233 16.26 -9.04 -21.40
N MET A 234 15.78 -9.02 -22.64
CA MET A 234 14.39 -8.71 -22.96
C MET A 234 13.42 -9.82 -22.51
N SER A 235 13.72 -11.09 -22.81
CA SER A 235 12.88 -12.22 -22.38
C SER A 235 12.83 -12.34 -20.85
N ARG A 236 13.96 -12.14 -20.16
CA ARG A 236 14.01 -12.06 -18.69
C ARG A 236 13.14 -10.94 -18.13
N ALA A 237 13.21 -9.75 -18.71
CA ALA A 237 12.41 -8.61 -18.27
C ALA A 237 10.91 -8.86 -18.48
N GLN A 238 10.54 -9.46 -19.61
CA GLN A 238 9.15 -9.79 -19.94
C GLN A 238 8.57 -10.85 -18.99
N LEU A 239 9.32 -11.92 -18.70
CA LEU A 239 8.93 -12.95 -17.74
C LEU A 239 8.73 -12.36 -16.33
N ASN A 240 9.71 -11.59 -15.83
CA ASN A 240 9.62 -10.98 -14.50
C ASN A 240 8.49 -9.97 -14.37
N LYS A 241 8.21 -9.20 -15.44
CA LYS A 241 7.09 -8.26 -15.47
C LYS A 241 5.76 -9.00 -15.40
N SER A 242 5.60 -10.09 -16.15
CA SER A 242 4.40 -10.94 -16.12
C SER A 242 4.21 -11.64 -14.77
N LEU A 243 5.28 -12.18 -14.17
CA LEU A 243 5.26 -12.79 -12.83
C LEU A 243 4.79 -11.81 -11.75
N LYS A 244 5.18 -10.53 -11.83
CA LYS A 244 4.73 -9.47 -10.91
C LYS A 244 3.32 -8.97 -11.21
N ALA A 245 2.88 -9.05 -12.47
CA ALA A 245 1.58 -8.56 -12.90
C ALA A 245 0.46 -9.57 -12.63
N PHE A 246 0.75 -10.87 -12.65
CA PHE A 246 -0.21 -11.92 -12.36
C PHE A 246 -0.23 -12.18 -10.84
N GLY A 247 -1.38 -11.97 -10.21
CA GLY A 247 -1.59 -12.26 -8.79
C GLY A 247 -1.38 -13.74 -8.46
N HIS A 248 -1.35 -14.09 -7.17
CA HIS A 248 -1.17 -15.48 -6.74
C HIS A 248 -2.45 -16.06 -6.13
N PRO A 249 -2.97 -17.20 -6.63
CA PRO A 249 -2.52 -17.94 -7.83
C PRO A 249 -3.02 -17.31 -9.15
N PRO A 250 -2.28 -17.45 -10.27
CA PRO A 250 -2.72 -16.98 -11.58
C PRO A 250 -3.85 -17.85 -12.16
N ILE A 251 -4.73 -17.26 -12.98
CA ILE A 251 -5.75 -18.03 -13.72
C ILE A 251 -5.12 -18.87 -14.84
N ALA A 252 -5.82 -19.91 -15.32
CA ALA A 252 -5.27 -20.91 -16.25
C ALA A 252 -4.60 -20.32 -17.50
N GLU A 253 -5.20 -19.30 -18.13
CA GLU A 253 -4.62 -18.62 -19.30
C GLU A 253 -3.33 -17.86 -18.97
N GLN A 254 -3.26 -17.24 -17.79
CA GLN A 254 -2.07 -16.53 -17.30
C GLN A 254 -0.94 -17.52 -16.96
N ALA A 255 -1.29 -18.68 -16.39
CA ALA A 255 -0.33 -19.76 -16.13
C ALA A 255 0.25 -20.32 -17.43
N ALA A 256 -0.58 -20.56 -18.45
CA ALA A 256 -0.11 -20.98 -19.78
C ALA A 256 0.84 -19.94 -20.40
N ARG A 257 0.50 -18.65 -20.29
CA ARG A 257 1.36 -17.56 -20.77
C ARG A 257 2.71 -17.50 -20.04
N LEU A 258 2.74 -17.77 -18.74
CA LEU A 258 4.00 -17.82 -17.99
C LEU A 258 4.91 -18.98 -18.46
N VAL A 259 4.32 -20.14 -18.78
CA VAL A 259 5.08 -21.28 -19.32
C VAL A 259 5.69 -20.96 -20.68
N GLU A 260 4.96 -20.26 -21.55
CA GLU A 260 5.51 -19.78 -22.83
C GLU A 260 6.68 -18.82 -22.64
N LEU A 261 6.53 -17.81 -21.78
CA LEU A 261 7.58 -16.83 -21.50
C LEU A 261 8.82 -17.45 -20.86
N GLN A 262 8.63 -18.47 -20.03
CA GLN A 262 9.72 -19.25 -19.45
C GLN A 262 10.51 -19.99 -20.53
N ARG A 263 9.82 -20.65 -21.46
CA ARG A 263 10.47 -21.35 -22.59
C ARG A 263 11.21 -20.37 -23.51
N GLU A 264 10.64 -19.19 -23.77
CA GLU A 264 11.30 -18.13 -24.55
C GLU A 264 12.58 -17.63 -23.87
N TYR A 265 12.57 -17.50 -22.54
CA TYR A 265 13.75 -17.13 -21.77
C TYR A 265 14.84 -18.21 -21.84
N GLU A 266 14.48 -19.47 -21.58
CA GLU A 266 15.40 -20.60 -21.64
C GLU A 266 16.02 -20.78 -23.04
N ALA A 267 15.21 -20.64 -24.10
CA ALA A 267 15.70 -20.71 -25.47
C ALA A 267 16.71 -19.58 -25.80
N ALA A 268 16.45 -18.36 -25.29
CA ALA A 268 17.38 -17.24 -25.46
C ALA A 268 18.70 -17.47 -24.70
N GLU A 269 18.64 -18.04 -23.49
CA GLU A 269 19.85 -18.39 -22.72
C GLU A 269 20.69 -19.46 -23.42
N GLN A 270 20.04 -20.50 -23.96
CA GLN A 270 20.71 -21.55 -24.71
C GLN A 270 21.38 -21.01 -25.99
N ALA A 271 20.69 -20.12 -26.71
CA ALA A 271 21.25 -19.49 -27.91
C ALA A 271 22.48 -18.61 -27.59
N LEU A 272 22.46 -17.87 -26.48
CA LEU A 272 23.60 -17.09 -26.03
C LEU A 272 24.76 -18.01 -25.59
N ALA A 273 24.47 -19.08 -24.86
CA ALA A 273 25.48 -20.05 -24.41
C ALA A 273 26.18 -20.72 -25.60
N ALA A 274 25.42 -21.11 -26.64
CA ALA A 274 25.97 -21.70 -27.86
C ALA A 274 26.94 -20.75 -28.59
N LEU A 275 26.64 -19.45 -28.63
CA LEU A 275 27.51 -18.44 -29.24
C LEU A 275 28.77 -18.16 -28.41
N LEU A 276 28.67 -18.24 -27.07
CA LEU A 276 29.83 -18.09 -26.18
C LEU A 276 30.78 -19.29 -26.21
N GLN A 277 30.30 -20.47 -26.62
CA GLN A 277 31.08 -21.71 -26.71
C GLN A 277 31.69 -21.97 -28.10
N ALA A 278 31.39 -21.14 -29.11
CA ALA A 278 31.92 -21.31 -30.45
C ALA A 278 33.43 -20.96 -30.51
N PRO A 279 34.32 -21.85 -31.00
CA PRO A 279 35.75 -21.56 -31.08
C PRO A 279 36.06 -20.50 -32.14
N ALA A 280 37.01 -19.60 -31.83
CA ALA A 280 37.51 -18.58 -32.75
C ALA A 280 38.15 -19.25 -33.99
N GLN A 281 37.64 -18.95 -35.18
CA GLN A 281 38.19 -19.44 -36.44
C GLN A 281 39.58 -18.84 -36.68
N THR A 282 40.59 -19.69 -36.74
CA THR A 282 41.97 -19.37 -37.12
C THR A 282 42.05 -18.97 -38.60
N HIS A 283 42.61 -17.79 -38.89
CA HIS A 283 42.95 -17.38 -40.25
C HIS A 283 44.08 -18.25 -40.82
N PRO A 284 44.05 -18.67 -42.10
CA PRO A 284 45.20 -19.31 -42.73
C PRO A 284 46.25 -18.25 -43.09
N GLU A 285 47.46 -18.37 -42.55
CA GLU A 285 48.62 -17.59 -42.99
C GLU A 285 49.05 -18.03 -44.39
N GLU A 286 48.96 -17.09 -45.33
CA GLU A 286 49.42 -17.21 -46.70
C GLU A 286 50.95 -17.04 -46.72
N ASN A 287 51.66 -18.16 -46.88
CA ASN A 287 53.11 -18.24 -46.95
C ASN A 287 53.60 -17.73 -48.33
N LEU A 288 54.06 -16.47 -48.40
CA LEU A 288 54.83 -15.96 -49.55
C LEU A 288 56.33 -16.16 -49.28
N ARG A 289 56.94 -17.10 -50.01
CA ARG A 289 58.39 -17.19 -50.26
C ARG A 289 58.75 -16.34 -51.51
N PRO A 290 60.00 -15.85 -51.61
CA PRO A 290 61.09 -16.68 -52.11
C PRO A 290 62.10 -17.11 -51.04
#